data_AF-A0A960ZTT1-F1
#
_entry.id   AF-A0A960ZTT1-F1
#
_cell.length_a   1.000
_cell.length_b   1.000
_cell.length_c   1.000
_cell.angle_alpha   90.00
_cell.angle_beta   90.00
_cell.angle_gamma   90.00
#
_symmetry.space_group_name_H-M   'P 1'
#
loop_
_entity.id
_entity.type
_entity.pdbx_description
1 polymer ?
#
loop_
_entity_poly.entity_id
_entity_poly.type
_entity_poly.pdbx_seq_one_letter_code
_entity_poly.pdbx_strand_id
1 'polypeptide(L)' 'HAEGQIPRNFCLDPTGKWMIVAHQNSNTVALFRVDPETGKLSFTGKKQPVGGCVCVRFLPLE' A
#
# COMPACT_ATOMS: atom_id res chain seq x y z
N HIS A 1 1.22 -12.52 -0.22
CA HIS A 1 -0.20 -12.11 -0.35
C HIS A 1 -0.26 -10.58 -0.29
N ALA A 2 -1.33 -9.95 -0.79
CA ALA A 2 -1.49 -8.49 -0.75
C ALA A 2 -2.06 -7.97 0.59
N GLU A 3 -2.46 -8.89 1.49
CA GLU A 3 -3.02 -8.59 2.82
C GLU A 3 -4.45 -8.03 2.84
N GLY A 4 -5.21 -8.23 1.74
CA GLY A 4 -6.64 -7.97 1.65
C GLY A 4 -7.26 -8.54 0.36
N GLN A 5 -8.51 -8.17 0.07
CA GLN A 5 -9.27 -8.68 -1.08
C GLN A 5 -9.43 -7.63 -2.18
N ILE A 6 -9.18 -8.04 -3.42
CA ILE A 6 -9.26 -7.20 -4.62
C ILE A 6 -8.36 -5.94 -4.46
N PRO A 7 -7.02 -6.12 -4.50
CA PRO A 7 -6.08 -5.01 -4.45
C PRO A 7 -6.22 -4.17 -5.73
N ARG A 8 -6.99 -3.09 -5.67
CA ARG A 8 -7.37 -2.31 -6.85
C ARG A 8 -6.31 -1.32 -7.26
N ASN A 9 -5.59 -0.79 -6.28
CA ASN A 9 -4.56 0.20 -6.51
C ASN A 9 -3.47 0.11 -5.45
N PHE A 10 -2.28 0.56 -5.83
CA PHE A 10 -1.16 0.74 -4.93
C PHE A 10 -0.38 1.99 -5.34
N CYS A 11 0.40 2.53 -4.41
CA CYS A 11 1.30 3.63 -4.67
C CYS A 11 2.59 3.45 -3.87
N LEU A 12 3.72 3.69 -4.51
CA LEU A 12 5.01 3.84 -3.84
C LEU A 12 5.11 5.24 -3.26
N ASP A 13 5.68 5.34 -2.07
CA ASP A 13 6.05 6.65 -1.53
C ASP A 13 7.19 7.27 -2.37
N PRO A 14 7.37 8.60 -2.33
CA PRO A 14 8.40 9.27 -3.13
C PRO A 14 9.83 8.79 -2.87
N THR A 15 10.12 8.22 -1.70
CA THR A 15 11.44 7.66 -1.39
C THR A 15 11.63 6.24 -1.94
N GLY A 16 10.56 5.59 -2.40
CA GLY A 16 10.54 4.21 -2.87
C GLY A 16 10.71 3.16 -1.77
N LYS A 17 10.72 3.55 -0.49
CA LYS A 17 10.95 2.64 0.65
C LYS A 17 9.67 1.95 1.13
N TRP A 18 8.52 2.52 0.79
CA TRP A 18 7.22 2.10 1.25
C TRP A 18 6.23 1.99 0.10
N MET A 19 5.34 1.01 0.21
CA MET A 19 4.22 0.85 -0.69
C MET A 19 2.93 0.70 0.12
N ILE A 20 1.90 1.46 -0.26
CA ILE A 20 0.55 1.31 0.27
C ILE A 20 -0.28 0.57 -0.78
N VAL A 21 -0.99 -0.49 -0.37
CA VAL A 21 -1.90 -1.27 -1.22
C VAL A 21 -3.32 -1.11 -0.70
N ALA A 22 -4.23 -0.68 -1.57
CA ALA A 22 -5.66 -0.50 -1.27
C ALA A 22 -6.49 -1.69 -1.76
N HIS A 23 -7.35 -2.19 -0.87
CA HIS A 23 -8.18 -3.38 -1.08
C HIS A 23 -9.66 -3.02 -1.12
N GLN A 24 -10.23 -3.05 -2.32
CA GLN A 24 -11.60 -2.58 -2.55
C GLN A 24 -12.63 -3.37 -1.72
N ASN A 25 -12.52 -4.70 -1.68
CA ASN A 25 -13.56 -5.54 -1.08
C ASN A 25 -13.36 -5.80 0.41
N SER A 26 -12.12 -5.72 0.91
CA SER A 26 -11.86 -5.85 2.35
C SER A 26 -11.86 -4.51 3.09
N ASN A 27 -12.05 -3.38 2.40
CA ASN A 27 -12.08 -2.04 3.00
C ASN A 27 -10.82 -1.75 3.84
N THR A 28 -9.64 -2.09 3.31
CA THR A 28 -8.37 -1.93 4.03
C THR A 28 -7.26 -1.41 3.13
N VAL A 29 -6.36 -0.62 3.72
CA VAL A 29 -5.04 -0.36 3.15
C VAL A 29 -3.98 -1.11 3.95
N ALA A 30 -2.97 -1.67 3.29
CA ALA A 30 -1.84 -2.33 3.93
C ALA A 30 -0.52 -1.63 3.55
N LEU A 31 0.40 -1.55 4.51
CA LEU A 31 1.71 -0.96 4.31
C LEU A 31 2.78 -2.05 4.15
N PHE A 32 3.57 -1.93 3.09
CA PHE A 32 4.71 -2.78 2.80
C PHE A 32 6.01 -1.98 2.81
N ARG A 33 7.08 -2.60 3.30
CA ARG A 33 8.45 -2.13 3.09
C ARG A 33 8.96 -2.68 1.77
N VAL A 34 9.66 -1.84 1.01
CA VAL A 34 10.34 -2.22 -0.23
C VAL A 34 11.82 -2.38 0.06
N ASP A 35 12.37 -3.52 -0.34
CA ASP A 35 13.81 -3.74 -0.35
C ASP A 35 14.44 -2.98 -1.54
N PRO A 36 15.37 -2.03 -1.32
CA PRO A 36 15.87 -1.16 -2.38
C PRO A 36 16.80 -1.86 -3.37
N GLU A 37 17.38 -3.01 -2.99
CA GLU A 37 18.30 -3.76 -3.85
C GLU A 37 17.54 -4.75 -4.74
N THR A 38 16.48 -5.35 -4.20
CA THR A 38 15.79 -6.48 -4.84
C THR A 38 14.36 -6.16 -5.28
N GLY A 39 13.77 -5.06 -4.81
CA GLY A 39 12.36 -4.72 -5.01
C GLY A 39 11.39 -5.62 -4.23
N LYS A 40 11.88 -6.54 -3.39
CA LYS A 40 11.02 -7.43 -2.61
C LYS A 40 10.18 -6.66 -1.61
N LEU A 41 8.93 -7.09 -1.47
CA LEU A 41 7.96 -6.48 -0.59
C LEU A 41 7.84 -7.29 0.70
N SER A 42 7.88 -6.60 1.83
CA SER A 42 7.64 -7.19 3.15
C SER A 42 6.47 -6.50 3.82
N PHE A 43 5.43 -7.25 4.17
CA PHE A 43 4.31 -6.70 4.94
C PHE A 43 4.82 -6.20 6.30
N THR A 44 4.45 -4.99 6.67
CA THR A 44 4.93 -4.35 7.90
C THR A 44 4.16 -4.76 9.16
N GLY A 45 3.13 -5.60 9.02
CA GLY A 45 2.14 -5.85 10.07
C GLY A 45 1.07 -4.74 10.17
N LYS A 46 1.25 -3.61 9.48
CA LYS A 46 0.33 -2.47 9.57
C LYS A 46 -0.73 -2.51 8.47
N LYS A 47 -1.98 -2.52 8.90
CA LYS A 47 -3.17 -2.47 8.05
C LYS A 47 -4.19 -1.53 8.69
N GLN A 48 -4.86 -0.71 7.89
CA GLN A 48 -5.82 0.27 8.38
C GLN A 48 -7.15 0.12 7.63
N PRO A 49 -8.29 0.21 8.33
CA PRO A 49 -9.60 0.21 7.68
C PRO A 49 -9.80 1.52 6.90
N VAL A 50 -10.15 1.39 5.63
CA VAL A 50 -10.51 2.49 4.73
C VAL A 50 -11.61 1.99 3.79
N GLY A 51 -12.83 2.48 3.96
CA GLY A 51 -14.00 2.08 3.18
C GLY A 51 -13.85 2.40 1.70
N GLY A 52 -14.18 1.45 0.82
CA GLY A 52 -14.20 1.65 -0.64
C GLY A 52 -12.86 2.13 -1.21
N CYS A 53 -11.72 1.73 -0.62
CA CYS A 53 -10.42 2.21 -1.05
C CYS A 53 -10.07 1.68 -2.46
N VAL A 54 -10.13 2.57 -3.44
CA VAL A 54 -9.89 2.26 -4.86
C VAL A 54 -8.67 2.98 -5.45
N CYS A 55 -8.15 4.00 -4.76
CA CYS A 55 -7.04 4.84 -5.24
C CYS A 55 -6.19 5.33 -4.05
N VAL A 56 -4.87 5.31 -4.22
CA VAL A 56 -3.88 5.85 -3.29
C VAL A 56 -2.93 6.76 -4.07
N ARG A 57 -2.67 7.94 -3.52
CA ARG A 57 -1.73 8.92 -4.08
C ARG A 57 -0.95 9.53 -2.93
N PHE A 58 0.36 9.66 -3.11
CA PHE A 58 1.16 10.58 -2.31
C PHE A 58 1.07 11.97 -2.93
N LEU A 59 0.87 12.98 -2.10
CA LEU A 59 0.89 14.37 -2.51
C LEU A 59 2.22 15.00 -2.04
N PRO A 60 2.85 15.85 -2.85
CA PRO A 60 3.94 16.67 -2.37
C PRO A 60 3.45 17.58 -1.24
N LEU A 61 4.31 17.85 -0.26
CA LEU A 61 4.08 18.94 0.68
C LEU A 61 4.55 20.22 -0.03
N GLU A 62 3.64 21.18 -0.14
CA GLU A 62 3.97 22.55 -0.58
C GLU A 62 4.73 23.31 0.50
#